data_AF-A0A9W6XFJ2-F1
#
_entry.id   AF-A0A9W6XFJ2-F1
#
_cell.length_a   1.000
_cell.length_b   1.000
_cell.length_c   1.000
_cell.angle_alpha   90.00
_cell.angle_beta   90.00
_cell.angle_gamma   90.00
#
_symmetry.space_group_name_H-M   'P 1'
#
loop_
_entity.id
_entity.type
_entity.pdbx_description
1 polymer ?
#
loop_
_entity_poly.entity_id
_entity_poly.type
_entity_poly.pdbx_seq_one_letter_code
_entity_poly.pdbx_strand_id
1 'polypeptide(L)'
;MDAELEANIQQALPSALKMALYAANKQYHELLKYTIEGVDSLCNNAAFLKDLEDQEHLQQLDETAKDFAVLETQLRRYKAQLKSLEPLVESGRLEQSKIDKLLKSALAKPRVNASKHDFYKKFCDRAGVVPVVSWFVFCGVVADANVMHVSSHHASEQQRSQAVAAADQDEEDDEEEYVVE
;
A
#
# COMPACT_ATOMS: atom_id res chain seq x y z
N MET A 1 29.51 -15.40 -41.49
CA MET A 1 29.55 -15.96 -40.12
C MET A 1 30.01 -17.40 -40.29
N ASP A 2 31.19 -17.76 -39.78
CA ASP A 2 31.78 -19.08 -40.03
C ASP A 2 30.99 -20.18 -39.34
N ALA A 3 30.70 -21.28 -40.05
CA ALA A 3 29.92 -22.41 -39.56
C ALA A 3 30.54 -23.06 -38.30
N GLU A 4 31.86 -22.98 -38.16
CA GLU A 4 32.61 -23.44 -36.98
C GLU A 4 32.31 -22.58 -35.73
N LEU A 5 32.18 -21.26 -35.91
CA LEU A 5 31.79 -20.35 -34.82
C LEU A 5 30.37 -20.63 -34.34
N GLU A 6 29.43 -20.84 -35.28
CA GLU A 6 28.04 -21.18 -34.94
C GLU A 6 27.96 -22.51 -34.19
N ALA A 7 28.69 -23.55 -34.65
CA ALA A 7 28.73 -24.84 -33.97
C ALA A 7 29.29 -24.74 -32.54
N ASN A 8 30.37 -23.97 -32.34
CA ASN A 8 30.96 -23.74 -31.02
C ASN A 8 29.99 -22.99 -30.09
N ILE A 9 29.25 -22.01 -30.60
CA ILE A 9 28.21 -21.29 -29.84
C ILE A 9 27.10 -22.25 -29.42
N GLN A 10 26.56 -23.04 -30.34
CA GLN A 10 25.50 -24.01 -30.07
C GLN A 10 25.91 -25.07 -29.03
N GLN A 11 27.19 -25.45 -29.01
CA GLN A 11 27.73 -26.39 -28.02
C GLN A 11 27.90 -25.77 -26.62
N ALA A 12 28.32 -24.50 -26.53
CA ALA A 12 28.58 -23.82 -25.26
C ALA A 12 27.31 -23.23 -24.59
N LEU A 13 26.32 -22.84 -25.39
CA LEU A 13 25.13 -22.11 -24.95
C LEU A 13 24.34 -22.82 -23.83
N PRO A 14 24.07 -24.15 -23.88
CA PRO A 14 23.33 -24.83 -22.82
C PRO A 14 24.07 -24.79 -21.48
N SER A 15 25.39 -24.92 -21.47
CA SER A 15 26.20 -24.87 -20.24
C SER A 15 26.17 -23.47 -19.61
N ALA A 16 26.33 -22.42 -20.43
CA ALA A 16 26.23 -21.04 -19.96
C ALA A 16 24.85 -20.73 -19.37
N LEU A 17 23.77 -21.23 -20.00
CA LEU A 17 22.41 -21.02 -19.51
C LEU A 17 22.12 -21.80 -18.22
N LYS A 18 22.70 -23.00 -18.01
CA LYS A 18 22.61 -23.71 -16.73
C LYS A 18 23.21 -22.88 -15.60
N MET A 19 24.38 -22.29 -15.83
CA MET A 19 25.04 -21.42 -14.86
C MET A 19 24.22 -20.16 -14.56
N ALA A 20 23.67 -19.52 -15.60
CA ALA A 20 22.80 -18.36 -15.45
C ALA A 20 21.53 -18.70 -14.66
N LEU A 21 20.89 -19.85 -14.95
CA LEU A 21 19.70 -20.33 -14.27
C LEU A 21 19.95 -20.67 -12.79
N TYR A 22 21.11 -21.28 -12.49
CA TYR A 22 21.53 -21.51 -11.10
C TYR A 22 21.71 -20.20 -10.35
N ALA A 23 22.40 -19.23 -10.93
CA ALA A 23 22.61 -17.91 -10.33
C ALA A 23 21.27 -17.16 -10.12
N ALA A 24 20.38 -17.21 -11.10
CA ALA A 24 19.03 -16.63 -11.02
C ALA A 24 18.19 -17.25 -9.90
N ASN A 25 18.26 -18.58 -9.74
CA ASN A 25 17.60 -19.30 -8.65
C ASN A 25 18.16 -18.88 -7.27
N LYS A 26 19.48 -18.70 -7.15
CA LYS A 26 20.10 -18.20 -5.92
C LYS A 26 19.63 -16.78 -5.59
N GLN A 27 19.65 -15.87 -6.56
CA GLN A 27 19.18 -14.49 -6.39
C GLN A 27 17.71 -14.42 -5.98
N TYR A 28 16.85 -15.29 -6.52
CA TYR A 28 15.45 -15.39 -6.07
C TYR A 28 15.35 -15.67 -4.57
N HIS A 29 16.14 -16.60 -4.04
CA HIS A 29 16.08 -16.95 -2.62
C HIS A 29 16.59 -15.81 -1.72
N GLU A 30 17.61 -15.08 -2.17
CA GLU A 30 18.11 -13.88 -1.47
C GLU A 30 17.05 -12.78 -1.44
N LEU A 31 16.42 -12.47 -2.59
CA LEU A 31 15.35 -11.48 -2.67
C LEU A 31 14.13 -11.88 -1.84
N LEU A 32 13.74 -13.16 -1.86
CA LEU A 32 12.63 -13.66 -1.05
C LEU A 32 12.91 -13.49 0.44
N LYS A 33 14.14 -13.81 0.89
CA LYS A 33 14.56 -13.62 2.28
C LYS A 33 14.39 -12.15 2.69
N TYR A 34 14.98 -11.22 1.94
CA TYR A 34 14.88 -9.79 2.28
C TYR A 34 13.47 -9.24 2.18
N THR A 35 12.63 -9.80 1.29
CA THR A 35 11.21 -9.44 1.21
C THR A 35 10.47 -9.84 2.49
N ILE A 36 10.72 -11.04 3.02
CA ILE A 36 10.10 -11.51 4.27
C ILE A 36 10.60 -10.67 5.46
N GLU A 37 11.91 -10.45 5.56
CA GLU A 37 12.50 -9.64 6.63
C GLU A 37 11.99 -8.19 6.58
N GLY A 38 11.84 -7.63 5.38
CA GLY A 38 11.25 -6.30 5.17
C GLY A 38 9.80 -6.21 5.63
N VAL A 39 8.97 -7.22 5.33
CA VAL A 39 7.58 -7.28 5.80
C VAL A 39 7.52 -7.42 7.33
N ASP A 40 8.40 -8.21 7.93
CA ASP A 40 8.47 -8.35 9.38
C ASP A 40 8.84 -7.02 10.05
N SER A 41 9.84 -6.31 9.51
CA SER A 41 10.20 -4.97 9.98
C SER A 41 9.05 -3.98 9.82
N LEU A 42 8.38 -3.98 8.66
CA LEU A 42 7.21 -3.15 8.39
C LEU A 42 6.10 -3.39 9.41
N CYS A 43 5.80 -4.65 9.70
CA CYS A 43 4.78 -5.05 10.67
C CYS A 43 5.13 -4.62 12.11
N ASN A 44 6.41 -4.68 12.49
CA ASN A 44 6.86 -4.23 13.80
C ASN A 44 6.75 -2.72 13.93
N ASN A 45 7.12 -1.96 12.89
CA ASN A 45 6.96 -0.51 12.86
C ASN A 45 5.47 -0.12 12.92
N ALA A 46 4.61 -0.85 12.22
CA ALA A 46 3.17 -0.62 12.26
C ALA A 46 2.58 -0.84 13.67
N ALA A 47 3.02 -1.88 14.38
CA ALA A 47 2.61 -2.11 15.77
C ALA A 47 3.09 -0.97 16.69
N PHE A 48 4.33 -0.50 16.51
CA PHE A 48 4.86 0.63 17.28
C PHE A 48 4.11 1.94 17.03
N LEU A 49 3.83 2.28 15.77
CA LEU A 49 3.10 3.50 15.41
C LEU A 49 1.65 3.46 15.86
N LYS A 50 1.03 2.27 15.87
CA LYS A 50 -0.30 2.05 16.44
C LYS A 50 -0.34 2.45 17.92
N ASP A 51 0.66 2.03 18.70
CA ASP A 51 0.74 2.36 20.13
C ASP A 51 0.95 3.87 20.37
N LEU A 52 1.48 4.59 19.38
CA LEU A 52 1.65 6.05 19.38
C LEU A 52 0.47 6.81 18.78
N GLU A 53 -0.56 6.11 18.28
CA GLU A 53 -1.72 6.68 17.57
C GLU A 53 -1.35 7.51 16.32
N ASP A 54 -0.18 7.25 15.71
CA ASP A 54 0.34 7.98 14.56
C ASP A 54 -0.26 7.47 13.24
N GLN A 55 -1.44 8.00 12.90
CA GLN A 55 -2.21 7.59 11.73
C GLN A 55 -1.56 7.96 10.39
N GLU A 56 -0.82 9.07 10.34
CA GLU A 56 -0.19 9.55 9.09
C GLU A 56 0.89 8.57 8.64
N HIS A 57 1.81 8.20 9.53
CA HIS A 57 2.87 7.26 9.20
C HIS A 57 2.31 5.84 9.00
N LEU A 58 1.26 5.45 9.72
CA LEU A 58 0.56 4.18 9.46
C LEU A 58 0.02 4.09 8.03
N GLN A 59 -0.52 5.20 7.49
CA GLN A 59 -0.99 5.24 6.11
C GLN A 59 0.16 5.10 5.09
N GLN A 60 1.34 5.65 5.39
CA GLN A 60 2.53 5.46 4.54
C GLN A 60 3.00 3.99 4.57
N LEU A 61 2.94 3.33 5.73
CA LEU A 61 3.24 1.90 5.83
C LEU A 61 2.20 1.03 5.12
N ASP A 62 0.94 1.46 5.03
CA ASP A 62 -0.13 0.76 4.29
C ASP A 62 0.18 0.65 2.79
N GLU A 63 0.60 1.75 2.16
CA GLU A 63 1.04 1.72 0.76
C GLU A 63 2.28 0.83 0.57
N THR A 64 3.23 0.92 1.51
CA THR A 64 4.41 0.06 1.50
C THR A 64 4.04 -1.44 1.63
N ALA A 65 3.04 -1.77 2.46
CA ALA A 65 2.55 -3.14 2.62
C ALA A 65 1.91 -3.68 1.33
N LYS A 66 1.19 -2.84 0.59
CA LYS A 66 0.64 -3.18 -0.74
C LYS A 66 1.75 -3.43 -1.75
N ASP A 67 2.81 -2.63 -1.73
CA ASP A 67 3.98 -2.83 -2.59
C ASP A 67 4.70 -4.15 -2.28
N PHE A 68 4.83 -4.53 -1.00
CA PHE A 68 5.36 -5.85 -0.64
C PHE A 68 4.47 -7.00 -1.14
N ALA A 69 3.15 -6.84 -1.15
CA ALA A 69 2.24 -7.84 -1.74
C ALA A 69 2.44 -7.98 -3.26
N VAL A 70 2.71 -6.86 -3.96
CA VAL A 70 3.07 -6.86 -5.39
C VAL A 70 4.42 -7.56 -5.60
N LEU A 71 5.43 -7.22 -4.80
CA LEU A 71 6.78 -7.77 -4.91
C LEU A 71 6.81 -9.28 -4.67
N GLU A 72 6.11 -9.78 -3.65
CA GLU A 72 6.00 -11.21 -3.36
C GLU A 72 5.37 -11.96 -4.55
N THR A 73 4.29 -11.40 -5.10
CA THR A 73 3.62 -11.97 -6.28
C THR A 73 4.55 -11.97 -7.50
N GLN A 74 5.35 -10.92 -7.70
CA GLN A 74 6.38 -10.87 -8.75
C GLN A 74 7.41 -11.98 -8.56
N LEU A 75 7.93 -12.14 -7.34
CA LEU A 75 8.92 -13.17 -7.02
C LEU A 75 8.35 -14.58 -7.27
N ARG A 76 7.11 -14.86 -6.86
CA ARG A 76 6.44 -16.15 -7.16
C ARG A 76 6.35 -16.41 -8.66
N ARG A 77 5.94 -15.42 -9.44
CA ARG A 77 5.88 -15.53 -10.91
C ARG A 77 7.25 -15.77 -11.50
N TYR A 78 8.25 -14.99 -11.09
CA TYR A 78 9.63 -15.15 -11.52
C TYR A 78 10.13 -16.57 -11.25
N LYS A 79 9.93 -17.11 -10.04
CA LYS A 79 10.29 -18.49 -9.71
C LYS A 79 9.58 -19.53 -10.56
N ALA A 80 8.30 -19.32 -10.87
CA ALA A 80 7.56 -20.21 -11.77
C ALA A 80 8.15 -20.19 -13.19
N GLN A 81 8.58 -19.02 -13.68
CA GLN A 81 9.26 -18.91 -14.97
C GLN A 81 10.62 -19.62 -14.96
N LEU A 82 11.43 -19.43 -13.91
CA LEU A 82 12.70 -20.15 -13.76
C LEU A 82 12.51 -21.66 -13.79
N LYS A 83 11.54 -22.19 -13.05
CA LYS A 83 11.19 -23.62 -13.07
C LYS A 83 10.76 -24.12 -14.45
N SER A 84 10.05 -23.30 -15.22
CA SER A 84 9.67 -23.65 -16.60
C SER A 84 10.86 -23.64 -17.58
N LEU A 85 11.91 -22.88 -17.26
CA LEU A 85 13.12 -22.75 -18.08
C LEU A 85 14.10 -23.91 -17.85
N GLU A 86 14.11 -24.52 -16.66
CA GLU A 86 14.95 -25.68 -16.30
C GLU A 86 14.94 -26.80 -17.36
N PRO A 87 13.79 -27.39 -17.74
CA PRO A 87 13.77 -28.48 -18.73
C PRO A 87 14.19 -28.02 -20.15
N LEU A 88 13.98 -26.75 -20.49
CA LEU A 88 14.39 -26.20 -21.80
C LEU A 88 15.91 -26.08 -21.89
N VAL A 89 16.54 -25.64 -20.81
CA VAL A 89 18.00 -25.53 -20.69
C VAL A 89 18.66 -26.91 -20.59
N GLU A 90 18.04 -27.85 -19.88
CA GLU A 90 18.54 -29.23 -19.77
C GLU A 90 18.49 -29.99 -21.11
N SER A 91 17.40 -29.82 -21.86
CA SER A 91 17.23 -30.47 -23.17
C SER A 91 18.08 -29.86 -24.29
N GLY A 92 18.68 -28.69 -24.07
CA GLY A 92 19.42 -27.93 -25.08
C GLY A 92 18.54 -27.37 -26.21
N ARG A 93 17.21 -27.59 -26.17
CA ARG A 93 16.26 -27.11 -27.19
C ARG A 93 15.78 -25.71 -26.84
N LEU A 94 16.66 -24.76 -27.11
CA LEU A 94 16.48 -23.36 -26.75
C LEU A 94 15.85 -22.57 -27.90
N GLU A 95 14.52 -22.59 -28.00
CA GLU A 95 13.82 -21.68 -28.90
C GLU A 95 13.80 -20.27 -28.33
N GLN A 96 14.50 -19.35 -28.98
CA GLN A 96 14.62 -17.95 -28.54
C GLN A 96 13.25 -17.30 -28.34
N SER A 97 12.27 -17.54 -29.22
CA SER A 97 10.91 -16.99 -29.10
C SER A 97 10.19 -17.45 -27.82
N LYS A 98 10.43 -18.69 -27.35
CA LYS A 98 9.89 -19.20 -26.10
C LYS A 98 10.57 -18.52 -24.91
N ILE A 99 11.89 -18.39 -24.94
CA ILE A 99 12.66 -17.73 -23.88
C ILE A 99 12.25 -16.26 -23.75
N ASP A 100 12.16 -15.53 -24.86
CA ASP A 100 11.73 -14.12 -24.88
C ASP A 100 10.32 -13.94 -24.31
N LYS A 101 9.41 -14.86 -24.62
CA LYS A 101 8.04 -14.84 -24.08
C LYS A 101 8.04 -15.07 -22.56
N LEU A 102 8.84 -16.02 -22.07
CA LEU A 102 8.99 -16.27 -20.64
C LEU A 102 9.55 -15.04 -19.93
N LEU A 103 10.63 -14.44 -20.46
CA LEU A 103 11.25 -13.23 -19.92
C LEU A 103 10.29 -12.04 -19.87
N LYS A 104 9.54 -11.78 -20.96
CA LYS A 104 8.52 -10.72 -20.99
C LYS A 104 7.43 -10.95 -19.94
N SER A 105 7.01 -12.20 -19.74
CA SER A 105 6.01 -12.52 -18.73
C SER A 105 6.53 -12.36 -17.30
N ALA A 106 7.81 -12.67 -17.06
CA ALA A 106 8.47 -12.54 -15.76
C ALA A 106 8.58 -11.07 -15.31
N LEU A 107 8.82 -10.17 -16.26
CA LEU A 107 9.01 -8.73 -16.00
C LEU A 107 7.68 -7.95 -15.89
N ALA A 108 6.55 -8.55 -16.21
CA ALA A 108 5.26 -7.87 -16.15
C ALA A 108 4.81 -7.63 -14.70
N LYS A 109 4.45 -6.37 -14.37
CA LYS A 109 3.91 -6.02 -13.05
C LYS A 109 2.57 -6.76 -12.82
N PRO A 110 2.44 -7.54 -11.73
CA PRO A 110 1.21 -8.26 -11.44
C PRO A 110 0.14 -7.29 -10.96
N ARG A 111 -1.10 -7.57 -11.34
CA ARG A 111 -2.27 -7.00 -10.68
C ARG A 111 -2.55 -7.83 -9.44
N VAL A 112 -2.37 -7.23 -8.27
CA VAL A 112 -2.56 -7.90 -6.97
C VAL A 112 -3.73 -7.27 -6.25
N ASN A 113 -4.60 -8.11 -5.70
CA ASN A 113 -5.58 -7.68 -4.73
C ASN A 113 -4.96 -7.76 -3.33
N ALA A 114 -4.45 -6.64 -2.84
CA ALA A 114 -3.75 -6.56 -1.56
C ALA A 114 -4.58 -7.13 -0.41
N SER A 115 -5.89 -6.83 -0.34
CA SER A 115 -6.79 -7.32 0.73
C SER A 115 -6.84 -8.85 0.88
N LYS A 116 -6.49 -9.59 -0.18
CA LYS A 116 -6.45 -11.06 -0.17
C LYS A 116 -5.05 -11.63 0.10
N HIS A 117 -4.02 -10.79 0.05
CA HIS A 117 -2.62 -11.20 0.17
C HIS A 117 -2.19 -11.34 1.64
N ASP A 118 -1.46 -12.41 1.95
CA ASP A 118 -1.12 -12.75 3.34
C ASP A 118 -0.23 -11.70 4.00
N PHE A 119 0.73 -11.13 3.26
CA PHE A 119 1.57 -10.04 3.80
C PHE A 119 0.76 -8.81 4.19
N TYR A 120 -0.24 -8.45 3.38
CA TYR A 120 -1.06 -7.27 3.65
C TYR A 120 -2.02 -7.52 4.81
N LYS A 121 -2.58 -8.73 4.92
CA LYS A 121 -3.38 -9.14 6.08
C LYS A 121 -2.56 -9.08 7.37
N LYS A 122 -1.35 -9.64 7.34
CA LYS A 122 -0.41 -9.60 8.47
C LYS A 122 -0.10 -8.16 8.90
N PHE A 123 0.10 -7.26 7.93
CA PHE A 123 0.27 -5.83 8.20
C PHE A 123 -0.99 -5.25 8.86
N CYS A 124 -2.18 -5.47 8.29
CA CYS A 124 -3.45 -4.97 8.83
C CYS A 124 -3.66 -5.40 10.28
N ASP A 125 -3.44 -6.69 10.58
CA ASP A 125 -3.56 -7.26 11.92
C ASP A 125 -2.63 -6.56 12.93
N ARG A 126 -1.40 -6.23 12.51
CA ARG A 126 -0.38 -5.57 13.34
C ARG A 126 -0.62 -4.08 13.53
N ALA A 127 -1.05 -3.40 12.48
CA ALA A 127 -1.48 -2.01 12.50
C ALA A 127 -2.82 -1.81 13.24
N GLY A 128 -3.57 -2.88 13.51
CA GLY A 128 -4.90 -2.79 14.12
C GLY A 128 -5.95 -2.19 13.20
N VAL A 129 -5.70 -2.21 11.89
CA VAL A 129 -6.62 -1.71 10.87
C VAL A 129 -7.34 -2.88 10.21
N VAL A 130 -8.61 -2.71 9.90
CA VAL A 130 -9.37 -3.72 9.15
C VAL A 130 -9.07 -3.50 7.66
N PRO A 131 -8.74 -4.54 6.87
CA PRO A 131 -8.54 -4.38 5.43
C PRO A 131 -9.75 -3.66 4.82
N VAL A 132 -9.46 -2.63 4.03
CA VAL A 132 -10.25 -1.40 3.72
C VAL A 132 -11.68 -1.58 3.18
N VAL A 133 -12.27 -2.78 3.16
CA VAL A 133 -13.71 -2.95 2.92
C VAL A 133 -14.60 -2.37 4.04
N SER A 134 -14.05 -2.04 5.22
CA SER A 134 -14.84 -1.55 6.36
C SER A 134 -14.61 -0.06 6.73
N TRP A 135 -13.44 0.50 6.43
CA TRP A 135 -13.06 1.80 7.00
C TRP A 135 -13.70 3.01 6.31
N PHE A 136 -13.92 2.95 4.98
CA PHE A 136 -14.70 3.98 4.29
C PHE A 136 -16.17 4.01 4.75
N VAL A 137 -16.73 2.86 5.14
CA VAL A 137 -18.09 2.79 5.68
C VAL A 137 -18.16 3.38 7.09
N PHE A 138 -17.12 3.20 7.91
CA PHE A 138 -17.13 3.72 9.28
C PHE A 138 -16.82 5.22 9.35
N CYS A 139 -15.84 5.74 8.60
CA CYS A 139 -15.53 7.17 8.59
C CYS A 139 -16.56 8.01 7.81
N GLY A 140 -17.20 7.46 6.77
CA GLY A 140 -18.26 8.14 6.03
C GLY A 140 -19.56 8.31 6.81
N VAL A 141 -19.86 7.42 7.77
CA VAL A 141 -21.08 7.49 8.57
C VAL A 141 -20.96 8.46 9.76
N VAL A 142 -19.76 8.72 10.27
CA VAL A 142 -19.56 9.66 11.39
C VAL A 142 -19.46 11.12 10.92
N ALA A 143 -19.08 11.38 9.67
CA ALA A 143 -18.98 12.73 9.12
C ALA A 143 -20.34 13.39 8.79
N ASP A 144 -21.40 12.60 8.54
CA ASP A 144 -22.73 13.10 8.14
C ASP A 144 -23.74 13.20 9.30
N ALA A 145 -23.31 13.05 10.57
CA ALA A 145 -24.21 13.01 11.73
C ALA A 145 -24.25 14.32 12.56
N ASN A 146 -23.75 15.45 12.07
CA ASN A 146 -23.72 16.70 12.86
C ASN A 146 -24.30 17.95 12.18
N VAL A 147 -25.26 17.79 11.26
CA VAL A 147 -26.07 18.89 10.74
C VAL A 147 -27.54 18.46 10.65
N MET A 148 -28.26 18.43 11.78
CA MET A 148 -29.72 18.54 11.75
C MET A 148 -30.30 19.09 13.06
N HIS A 149 -30.82 20.31 12.94
CA HIS A 149 -31.80 21.00 13.79
C HIS A 149 -32.61 20.12 14.77
N VAL A 150 -32.68 20.56 16.03
CA VAL A 150 -33.91 20.45 16.83
C VAL A 150 -34.21 21.81 17.45
N SER A 151 -35.07 22.57 16.77
CA SER A 151 -36.01 23.46 17.44
C SER A 151 -37.28 22.65 17.67
N SER A 152 -37.70 22.43 18.93
CA SER A 152 -39.12 22.35 19.34
C SER A 152 -39.27 22.06 20.84
N HIS A 153 -39.79 23.07 21.54
CA HIS A 153 -40.67 23.03 22.71
C HIS A 153 -40.32 22.18 23.95
N HIS A 154 -39.80 22.86 24.98
CA HIS A 154 -40.38 22.72 26.32
C HIS A 154 -40.71 24.11 26.91
N ALA A 155 -42.00 24.32 27.14
CA ALA A 155 -42.57 25.42 27.93
C ALA A 155 -42.56 25.05 29.43
N SER A 156 -42.80 26.05 30.29
CA SER A 156 -42.77 26.09 31.77
C SER A 156 -41.37 26.27 32.35
N GLU A 157 -41.02 27.27 33.17
CA GLU A 157 -41.76 28.26 33.95
C GLU A 157 -40.80 29.42 34.25
N GLN A 158 -41.13 30.66 33.88
CA GLN A 158 -40.53 31.83 34.54
C GLN A 158 -41.51 33.01 34.48
N GLN A 159 -42.32 33.14 35.54
CA GLN A 159 -43.09 34.34 35.85
C GLN A 159 -42.64 34.89 37.21
N ARG A 160 -42.70 36.24 37.31
CA ARG A 160 -42.43 37.15 38.44
C ARG A 160 -40.97 37.61 38.56
N SER A 161 -40.61 38.90 38.53
CA SER A 161 -41.38 40.14 38.80
C SER A 161 -40.79 41.39 38.11
N GLN A 162 -41.70 42.27 37.67
CA GLN A 162 -41.73 43.76 37.67
C GLN A 162 -40.40 44.54 37.83
N ALA A 163 -39.99 45.36 36.86
CA ALA A 163 -40.47 46.69 36.42
C ALA A 163 -39.76 47.85 37.14
N VAL A 164 -39.10 48.76 36.39
CA VAL A 164 -39.15 50.24 36.51
C VAL A 164 -38.41 50.90 35.33
N ALA A 165 -39.19 51.75 34.64
CA ALA A 165 -38.95 53.01 33.93
C ALA A 165 -37.64 53.39 33.20
N ALA A 166 -37.89 54.12 32.11
CA ALA A 166 -37.05 54.70 31.08
C ALA A 166 -36.32 56.01 31.46
N ALA A 167 -35.55 56.52 30.47
CA ALA A 167 -34.88 57.83 30.32
C ALA A 167 -33.44 57.86 30.93
N ASP A 168 -32.38 58.39 30.34
CA ASP A 168 -32.16 59.32 29.20
C ASP A 168 -30.70 59.18 28.67
N GLN A 169 -30.52 59.49 27.37
CA GLN A 169 -29.49 60.27 26.65
C GLN A 169 -27.96 60.20 26.93
N ASP A 170 -27.24 60.61 25.86
CA ASP A 170 -25.84 61.05 25.69
C ASP A 170 -24.82 59.94 25.36
N GLU A 171 -24.34 59.81 24.11
CA GLU A 171 -23.40 60.65 23.30
C GLU A 171 -21.95 60.15 23.39
N GLU A 172 -21.22 60.32 22.28
CA GLU A 172 -19.78 60.13 22.01
C GLU A 172 -19.34 58.71 21.61
N ASP A 173 -19.08 58.48 20.31
CA ASP A 173 -17.81 58.74 19.58
C ASP A 173 -16.66 57.87 20.09
N ASP A 174 -16.19 56.94 19.26
CA ASP A 174 -14.84 57.04 18.69
C ASP A 174 -14.55 55.92 17.68
N GLU A 175 -14.03 56.39 16.56
CA GLU A 175 -13.40 55.70 15.43
C GLU A 175 -12.14 54.95 15.91
N GLU A 176 -11.68 53.85 15.30
CA GLU A 176 -10.59 53.80 14.31
C GLU A 176 -10.19 52.30 14.23
N GLU A 177 -10.19 51.64 13.08
CA GLU A 177 -9.20 51.61 11.99
C GLU A 177 -8.46 50.25 11.94
N TYR A 178 -8.42 49.69 10.73
CA TYR A 178 -7.75 48.45 10.34
C TYR A 178 -6.23 48.65 10.25
N VAL A 179 -5.42 47.63 10.57
CA VAL A 179 -4.26 47.28 9.72
C VAL A 179 -4.12 45.76 9.61
N VAL A 180 -4.18 45.30 8.37
CA VAL A 180 -3.75 43.99 7.90
C VAL A 180 -2.26 44.10 7.62
N GLU A 181 -1.45 43.19 8.18
CA GLU A 181 -0.28 42.59 7.52
C GLU A 181 0.02 41.22 8.15
#